data_AF-A0A6A6K3B3-F1
#
_entry.id   AF-A0A6A6K3B3-F1
#
_cell.length_a   1.000
_cell.length_b   1.000
_cell.length_c   1.000
_cell.angle_alpha   90.00
_cell.angle_beta   90.00
_cell.angle_gamma   90.00
#
_symmetry.space_group_name_H-M   'P 1'
#
loop_
_entity.id
_entity.type
_entity.pdbx_description
1 polymer ?
#
loop_
_entity_poly.entity_id
_entity_poly.type
_entity_poly.pdbx_seq_one_letter_code
_entity_poly.pdbx_strand_id
1 'polypeptide(L)'
;MDKAIGCYDAAVQELIINELLYALVGTEGQYISIKRVHRKEDDITFQVDASTDLALQELADRMFPLCESYLLIDQFVESRSQFKNGVVNHAFAAALRALLLDYRAMVAQLEHQFRLGRLSIHGLSFYCQPLMASMQALSAVVKKASASNCTGSAVLNLLQSQSKAMAGDSAVRSLLEKMTQCASSAYLGILERWVYKGVIDDPYGEFFIAENKYLHEESLTQDYDAKYWKSRYNLKEGIPSFFANIAGTILTTRKCLNVMRECGHNVQYDLMGKLWSIKHYPLLDQDDFLVHFTDIAQDELNKKLDEI
;
A
#
# COMPACT_ATOMS: atom_id res chain seq x y z
N MET A 1 -8.76 -39.52 22.03
CA MET A 1 -10.15 -39.26 22.43
C MET A 1 -10.16 -37.84 22.99
N ASP A 2 -10.20 -36.86 22.10
CA ASP A 2 -10.22 -35.45 22.49
C ASP A 2 -11.60 -35.14 23.04
N LYS A 3 -11.64 -34.76 24.31
CA LYS A 3 -12.88 -34.37 24.97
C LYS A 3 -13.31 -33.01 24.41
N ALA A 4 -14.58 -32.91 24.06
CA ALA A 4 -15.23 -31.65 23.70
C ALA A 4 -15.04 -30.59 24.80
N ILE A 5 -14.73 -29.34 24.44
CA ILE A 5 -14.49 -28.22 25.38
C ILE A 5 -15.68 -28.05 26.34
N GLY A 6 -16.90 -28.27 25.86
CA GLY A 6 -18.12 -28.17 26.66
C GLY A 6 -18.20 -29.11 27.87
N CYS A 7 -17.31 -30.11 27.96
CA CYS A 7 -17.23 -31.01 29.11
C CYS A 7 -16.29 -30.50 30.22
N TYR A 8 -15.63 -29.36 30.05
CA TYR A 8 -14.69 -28.80 31.01
C TYR A 8 -15.27 -27.59 31.77
N ASP A 9 -14.75 -27.37 32.98
CA ASP A 9 -15.13 -26.24 33.84
C ASP A 9 -14.80 -24.88 33.17
N ALA A 10 -15.53 -23.81 33.53
CA ALA A 10 -15.38 -22.48 32.91
C ALA A 10 -13.93 -21.95 32.95
N ALA A 11 -13.15 -22.32 33.97
CA ALA A 11 -11.73 -21.98 34.06
C ALA A 11 -10.86 -22.68 33.00
N VAL A 12 -11.26 -23.88 32.55
CA VAL A 12 -10.58 -24.62 31.48
C VAL A 12 -11.04 -24.11 30.10
N GLN A 13 -12.23 -23.53 30.00
CA GLN A 13 -12.70 -22.87 28.78
C GLN A 13 -11.89 -21.61 28.45
N GLU A 14 -11.15 -21.03 29.41
CA GLU A 14 -10.15 -19.98 29.13
C GLU A 14 -9.00 -20.45 28.22
N LEU A 15 -8.84 -21.77 28.01
CA LEU A 15 -7.92 -22.31 26.98
C LEU A 15 -8.28 -21.85 25.55
N ILE A 16 -9.53 -21.41 25.32
CA ILE A 16 -9.93 -20.82 24.03
C ILE A 16 -9.15 -19.54 23.71
N ILE A 17 -8.63 -18.84 24.72
CA ILE A 17 -7.80 -17.65 24.50
C ILE A 17 -6.51 -18.02 23.76
N ASN A 18 -5.92 -19.17 24.08
CA ASN A 18 -4.71 -19.65 23.39
C ASN A 18 -5.02 -19.99 21.91
N GLU A 19 -6.17 -20.61 21.67
CA GLU A 19 -6.66 -20.91 20.32
C GLU A 19 -6.94 -19.64 19.51
N LEU A 20 -7.53 -18.62 20.15
CA LEU A 20 -7.75 -17.31 19.53
C LEU A 20 -6.42 -16.61 19.21
N LEU A 21 -5.42 -16.71 20.08
CA LEU A 21 -4.07 -16.18 19.82
C LEU A 21 -3.41 -16.89 18.63
N TYR A 22 -3.58 -18.21 18.49
CA TYR A 22 -3.14 -18.94 17.30
C TYR A 22 -3.89 -18.48 16.04
N ALA A 23 -5.21 -18.32 16.11
CA ALA A 23 -6.01 -17.84 14.99
C ALA A 23 -5.62 -16.41 14.56
N LEU A 24 -5.26 -15.53 15.50
CA LEU A 24 -4.78 -14.17 15.25
C LEU A 24 -3.47 -14.13 14.46
N VAL A 25 -2.61 -15.15 14.57
CA VAL A 25 -1.36 -15.29 13.80
C VAL A 25 -1.58 -16.07 12.49
N GLY A 26 -2.80 -16.58 12.26
CA GLY A 26 -3.15 -17.35 11.07
C GLY A 26 -2.78 -18.83 11.16
N THR A 27 -2.50 -19.34 12.36
CA THR A 27 -2.23 -20.76 12.61
C THR A 27 -3.50 -21.48 13.04
N GLU A 28 -3.73 -22.69 12.50
CA GLU A 28 -4.85 -23.55 12.91
C GLU A 28 -4.61 -24.08 14.32
N GLY A 29 -5.64 -24.03 15.15
CA GLY A 29 -5.64 -24.57 16.50
C GLY A 29 -6.35 -25.92 16.59
N GLN A 30 -6.46 -26.47 17.81
CA GLN A 30 -7.17 -27.72 18.07
C GLN A 30 -8.71 -27.56 18.01
N TYR A 31 -9.20 -26.36 18.29
CA TYR A 31 -10.62 -26.06 18.48
C TYR A 31 -11.13 -24.93 17.58
N ILE A 32 -10.22 -24.14 16.99
CA ILE A 32 -10.54 -23.17 15.94
C ILE A 32 -9.96 -23.66 14.62
N SER A 33 -10.85 -24.00 13.69
CA SER A 33 -10.49 -24.44 12.35
C SER A 33 -10.59 -23.30 11.34
N ILE A 34 -9.59 -23.19 10.46
CA ILE A 34 -9.54 -22.19 9.39
C ILE A 34 -9.92 -22.88 8.08
N LYS A 35 -11.13 -22.65 7.57
CA LYS A 35 -11.59 -23.23 6.31
C LYS A 35 -11.37 -22.25 5.16
N ARG A 36 -10.49 -22.62 4.24
CA ARG A 36 -10.29 -21.91 2.96
C ARG A 36 -11.20 -22.52 1.90
N VAL A 37 -12.20 -21.76 1.43
CA VAL A 37 -13.14 -22.26 0.42
C VAL A 37 -12.47 -22.18 -0.96
N HIS A 38 -12.05 -23.33 -1.49
CA HIS A 38 -11.24 -23.49 -2.71
C HIS A 38 -11.83 -22.91 -4.02
N ARG A 39 -13.05 -22.34 -4.01
CA ARG A 39 -13.75 -21.84 -5.20
C ARG A 39 -13.67 -20.32 -5.39
N LYS A 40 -13.24 -19.60 -4.35
CA LYS A 40 -12.82 -18.19 -4.38
C LYS A 40 -11.67 -18.08 -3.38
N GLU A 41 -10.45 -17.84 -3.84
CA GLU A 41 -9.24 -17.76 -2.99
C GLU A 41 -9.32 -16.72 -1.86
N ASP A 42 -10.36 -15.88 -1.83
CA ASP A 42 -10.52 -14.76 -0.89
C ASP A 42 -11.55 -15.00 0.25
N ASP A 43 -12.18 -16.17 0.34
CA ASP A 43 -13.21 -16.44 1.37
C ASP A 43 -12.67 -17.40 2.44
N ILE A 44 -12.15 -16.83 3.52
CA ILE A 44 -11.62 -17.55 4.68
C ILE A 44 -12.69 -17.54 5.76
N THR A 45 -13.15 -18.72 6.15
CA THR A 45 -14.16 -18.87 7.21
C THR A 45 -13.54 -19.51 8.44
N PHE A 46 -13.76 -18.89 9.59
CA PHE A 46 -13.36 -19.43 10.88
C PHE A 46 -14.54 -20.16 11.51
N GLN A 47 -14.27 -21.31 12.12
CA GLN A 47 -15.29 -22.06 12.86
C GLN A 47 -14.72 -22.48 14.22
N VAL A 48 -15.41 -22.07 15.28
CA VAL A 48 -15.21 -22.59 16.64
C VAL A 48 -15.92 -23.93 16.77
N ASP A 49 -15.33 -24.85 17.54
CA ASP A 49 -15.99 -26.09 17.90
C ASP A 49 -17.35 -25.84 18.60
N ALA A 50 -18.39 -26.50 18.09
CA ALA A 50 -19.80 -26.32 18.50
C ALA A 50 -20.08 -26.78 19.94
N SER A 51 -19.10 -27.39 20.61
CA SER A 51 -19.20 -27.79 22.01
C SER A 51 -18.88 -26.67 23.00
N THR A 52 -18.40 -25.53 22.53
CA THR A 52 -18.02 -24.38 23.37
C THR A 52 -19.27 -23.63 23.87
N ASP A 53 -19.17 -22.98 25.03
CA ASP A 53 -20.22 -22.07 25.51
C ASP A 53 -20.56 -20.97 24.49
N LEU A 54 -21.85 -20.66 24.36
CA LEU A 54 -22.36 -19.74 23.35
C LEU A 54 -21.80 -18.32 23.51
N ALA A 55 -21.60 -17.85 24.76
CA ALA A 55 -21.05 -16.52 24.99
C ALA A 55 -19.58 -16.42 24.56
N LEU A 56 -18.79 -17.49 24.76
CA LEU A 56 -17.41 -17.56 24.28
C LEU A 56 -17.34 -17.65 22.76
N GLN A 57 -18.29 -18.38 22.15
CA GLN A 57 -18.42 -18.46 20.70
C GLN A 57 -18.72 -17.09 20.10
N GLU A 58 -19.68 -16.35 20.64
CA GLU A 58 -20.00 -14.99 20.17
C GLU A 58 -18.82 -14.01 20.31
N LEU A 59 -18.05 -14.12 21.39
CA LEU A 59 -16.84 -13.31 21.60
C LEU A 59 -15.73 -13.65 20.59
N ALA A 60 -15.54 -14.94 20.29
CA ALA A 60 -14.61 -15.41 19.27
C ALA A 60 -15.04 -14.94 17.86
N ASP A 61 -16.32 -15.05 17.53
CA ASP A 61 -16.90 -14.64 16.25
C ASP A 61 -16.66 -13.14 15.98
N ARG A 62 -16.69 -12.31 17.02
CA ARG A 62 -16.36 -10.88 16.90
C ARG A 62 -14.91 -10.60 16.53
N MET A 63 -13.99 -11.52 16.79
CA MET A 63 -12.56 -11.36 16.48
C MET A 63 -12.17 -11.92 15.11
N PHE A 64 -12.97 -12.82 14.54
CA PHE A 64 -12.67 -13.44 13.24
C PHE A 64 -12.49 -12.49 12.05
N PRO A 65 -13.22 -11.37 11.94
CA PRO A 65 -12.96 -10.40 10.89
C PRO A 65 -11.52 -9.87 10.90
N LEU A 66 -10.90 -9.75 12.09
CA LEU A 66 -9.51 -9.33 12.22
C LEU A 66 -8.55 -10.42 11.71
N CYS A 67 -8.79 -11.68 12.08
CA CYS A 67 -8.00 -12.81 11.62
C CYS A 67 -8.10 -13.01 10.10
N GLU A 68 -9.30 -12.80 9.53
CA GLU A 68 -9.54 -12.84 8.09
C GLU A 68 -8.74 -11.74 7.39
N SER A 69 -8.85 -10.50 7.86
CA SER A 69 -8.09 -9.37 7.32
C SER A 69 -6.58 -9.62 7.37
N TYR A 70 -6.05 -10.15 8.48
CA TYR A 70 -4.64 -10.49 8.61
C TYR A 70 -4.19 -11.51 7.56
N LEU A 71 -4.91 -12.62 7.41
CA LEU A 71 -4.55 -13.68 6.46
C LEU A 71 -4.56 -13.19 5.00
N LEU A 72 -5.55 -12.38 4.63
CA LEU A 72 -5.66 -11.79 3.29
C LEU A 72 -4.48 -10.85 3.00
N ILE A 73 -4.10 -10.02 3.98
CA ILE A 73 -2.98 -9.10 3.84
C ILE A 73 -1.65 -9.89 3.75
N ASP A 74 -1.46 -10.93 4.57
CA ASP A 74 -0.26 -11.78 4.56
C ASP A 74 -0.12 -12.53 3.22
N GLN A 75 -1.20 -13.11 2.70
CA GLN A 75 -1.22 -13.76 1.38
C GLN A 75 -0.92 -12.75 0.24
N PHE A 76 -1.46 -11.53 0.33
CA PHE A 76 -1.19 -10.50 -0.65
C PHE A 76 0.27 -10.04 -0.63
N VAL A 77 0.84 -9.88 0.56
CA VAL A 77 2.26 -9.55 0.74
C VAL A 77 3.16 -10.59 0.08
N GLU A 78 2.88 -11.87 0.29
CA GLU A 78 3.69 -12.95 -0.29
C GLU A 78 3.52 -13.06 -1.81
N SER A 79 2.28 -12.95 -2.31
CA SER A 79 2.01 -12.97 -3.77
C SER A 79 2.62 -11.77 -4.50
N ARG A 80 2.56 -10.57 -3.92
CA ARG A 80 3.06 -9.34 -4.55
C ARG A 80 4.56 -9.14 -4.42
N SER A 81 5.23 -9.89 -3.55
CA SER A 81 6.70 -9.84 -3.42
C SER A 81 7.47 -10.55 -4.51
N GLN A 82 6.76 -11.27 -5.39
CA GLN A 82 7.36 -11.78 -6.60
C GLN A 82 7.79 -10.62 -7.52
N PHE A 83 8.92 -10.79 -8.20
CA PHE A 83 9.52 -9.77 -9.05
C PHE A 83 8.56 -9.21 -10.12
N LYS A 84 7.53 -9.94 -10.54
CA LYS A 84 6.64 -9.54 -11.65
C LYS A 84 5.70 -8.36 -11.36
N ASN A 85 5.54 -7.94 -10.10
CA ASN A 85 4.42 -7.07 -9.72
C ASN A 85 4.69 -5.56 -9.76
N GLY A 86 5.90 -5.13 -10.10
CA GLY A 86 6.24 -3.70 -10.19
C GLY A 86 6.77 -3.10 -8.88
N VAL A 87 7.47 -1.97 -8.99
CA VAL A 87 8.13 -1.31 -7.85
C VAL A 87 7.12 -0.71 -6.87
N VAL A 88 5.97 -0.22 -7.34
CA VAL A 88 4.93 0.35 -6.46
C VAL A 88 4.30 -0.73 -5.58
N ASN A 89 4.00 -1.89 -6.17
CA ASN A 89 3.49 -3.04 -5.43
C ASN A 89 4.52 -3.59 -4.44
N HIS A 90 5.81 -3.58 -4.78
CA HIS A 90 6.87 -3.98 -3.84
C HIS A 90 6.97 -3.04 -2.65
N ALA A 91 6.95 -1.72 -2.89
CA ALA A 91 6.97 -0.72 -1.82
C ALA A 91 5.71 -0.81 -0.94
N PHE A 92 4.54 -1.03 -1.55
CA PHE A 92 3.30 -1.25 -0.81
C PHE A 92 3.34 -2.54 0.02
N ALA A 93 3.82 -3.66 -0.55
CA ALA A 93 3.98 -4.92 0.18
C ALA A 93 4.98 -4.79 1.34
N ALA A 94 6.06 -4.02 1.17
CA ALA A 94 7.01 -3.73 2.25
C ALA A 94 6.37 -2.91 3.39
N ALA A 95 5.54 -1.93 3.07
CA ALA A 95 4.80 -1.16 4.07
C ALA A 95 3.77 -2.02 4.82
N LEU A 96 3.06 -2.89 4.11
CA LEU A 96 2.17 -3.88 4.73
C LEU A 96 2.93 -4.85 5.64
N ARG A 97 4.12 -5.31 5.25
CA ARG A 97 4.98 -6.15 6.11
C ARG A 97 5.35 -5.45 7.42
N ALA A 98 5.72 -4.18 7.35
CA ALA A 98 6.06 -3.42 8.56
C ALA A 98 4.85 -3.36 9.52
N LEU A 99 3.65 -3.10 8.99
CA LEU A 99 2.42 -3.12 9.79
C LEU A 99 2.13 -4.51 10.39
N LEU A 100 2.30 -5.59 9.60
CA LEU A 100 2.09 -6.95 10.07
C LEU A 100 3.10 -7.34 11.16
N LEU A 101 4.33 -6.80 11.11
CA LEU A 101 5.34 -7.00 12.15
C LEU A 101 4.91 -6.38 13.48
N ASP A 102 4.41 -5.14 13.45
CA ASP A 102 3.89 -4.46 14.64
C ASP A 102 2.68 -5.20 15.23
N TYR A 103 1.79 -5.70 14.36
CA TYR A 103 0.65 -6.54 14.76
C TYR A 103 1.11 -7.84 15.44
N ARG A 104 2.09 -8.55 14.86
CA ARG A 104 2.65 -9.79 15.47
C ARG A 104 3.31 -9.50 16.81
N ALA A 105 3.98 -8.36 16.96
CA ALA A 105 4.57 -7.94 18.24
C ALA A 105 3.50 -7.71 19.31
N MET A 106 2.37 -7.07 18.96
CA MET A 106 1.23 -6.92 19.86
C MET A 106 0.65 -8.28 20.26
N VAL A 107 0.44 -9.21 19.31
CA VAL A 107 -0.07 -10.56 19.63
C VAL A 107 0.87 -11.31 20.57
N ALA A 108 2.19 -11.22 20.35
CA ALA A 108 3.20 -11.80 21.23
C ALA A 108 3.15 -11.20 22.65
N GLN A 109 2.90 -9.89 22.78
CA GLN A 109 2.72 -9.23 24.06
C GLN A 109 1.45 -9.72 24.78
N LEU A 110 0.36 -9.94 24.05
CA LEU A 110 -0.89 -10.49 24.59
C LEU A 110 -0.69 -11.93 25.06
N GLU A 111 -0.01 -12.76 24.26
CA GLU A 111 0.36 -14.12 24.63
C GLU A 111 1.21 -14.15 25.91
N HIS A 112 2.14 -13.19 26.08
CA HIS A 112 2.88 -13.04 27.32
C HIS A 112 1.97 -12.70 28.52
N GLN A 113 1.01 -11.78 28.38
CA GLN A 113 0.05 -11.47 29.45
C GLN A 113 -0.86 -12.66 29.80
N PHE A 114 -1.22 -13.47 28.81
CA PHE A 114 -1.97 -14.70 29.02
C PHE A 114 -1.18 -15.71 29.86
N ARG A 115 0.11 -15.92 29.54
CA ARG A 115 1.00 -16.79 30.34
C ARG A 115 1.15 -16.34 31.80
N LEU A 116 1.02 -15.04 32.07
CA LEU A 116 1.04 -14.49 33.42
C LEU A 116 -0.31 -14.61 34.16
N GLY A 117 -1.35 -15.16 33.53
CA GLY A 117 -2.70 -15.26 34.08
C GLY A 117 -3.42 -13.92 34.21
N ARG A 118 -3.01 -12.91 33.41
CA ARG A 118 -3.53 -11.53 33.48
C ARG A 118 -4.42 -11.14 32.32
N LEU A 119 -4.56 -12.01 31.32
CA LEU A 119 -5.37 -11.76 30.14
C LEU A 119 -6.69 -12.52 30.22
N SER A 120 -7.80 -11.79 30.22
CA SER A 120 -9.13 -12.35 30.00
C SER A 120 -9.51 -12.25 28.51
N ILE A 121 -10.50 -13.05 28.09
CA ILE A 121 -11.04 -12.99 26.71
C ILE A 121 -11.58 -11.59 26.37
N HIS A 122 -12.21 -10.92 27.33
CA HIS A 122 -12.67 -9.54 27.16
C HIS A 122 -11.50 -8.56 27.02
N GLY A 123 -10.42 -8.76 27.78
CA GLY A 123 -9.19 -8.00 27.63
C GLY A 123 -8.61 -8.16 26.23
N LEU A 124 -8.52 -9.40 25.73
CA LEU A 124 -8.05 -9.69 24.38
C LEU A 124 -8.89 -8.96 23.31
N SER A 125 -10.22 -9.06 23.40
CA SER A 125 -11.14 -8.37 22.48
C SER A 125 -10.96 -6.84 22.52
N PHE A 126 -10.80 -6.27 23.72
CA PHE A 126 -10.57 -4.84 23.90
C PHE A 126 -9.27 -4.36 23.24
N TYR A 127 -8.16 -5.09 23.42
CA TYR A 127 -6.88 -4.74 22.80
C TYR A 127 -6.89 -4.87 21.28
N CYS A 128 -7.68 -5.78 20.73
CA CYS A 128 -7.80 -5.97 19.27
C CYS A 128 -8.68 -4.91 18.60
N GLN A 129 -9.60 -4.29 19.35
CA GLN A 129 -10.63 -3.39 18.80
C GLN A 129 -10.09 -2.19 18.02
N PRO A 130 -9.02 -1.47 18.44
CA PRO A 130 -8.47 -0.34 17.69
C PRO A 130 -7.94 -0.72 16.30
N LEU A 131 -7.47 -1.96 16.13
CA LEU A 131 -6.86 -2.44 14.88
C LEU A 131 -7.87 -2.98 13.89
N MET A 132 -9.09 -3.33 14.35
CA MET A 132 -10.10 -3.93 13.48
C MET A 132 -10.44 -3.06 12.28
N ALA A 133 -10.78 -1.78 12.50
CA ALA A 133 -11.15 -0.87 11.41
C ALA A 133 -10.01 -0.67 10.41
N SER A 134 -8.78 -0.53 10.92
CA SER A 134 -7.55 -0.35 10.13
C SER A 134 -7.25 -1.57 9.26
N MET A 135 -7.24 -2.75 9.85
CA MET A 135 -6.98 -4.01 9.14
C MET A 135 -8.09 -4.33 8.13
N GLN A 136 -9.36 -4.06 8.47
CA GLN A 136 -10.49 -4.23 7.56
C GLN A 136 -10.39 -3.30 6.35
N ALA A 137 -10.10 -2.01 6.57
CA ALA A 137 -9.93 -1.05 5.48
C ALA A 137 -8.79 -1.46 4.54
N LEU A 138 -7.66 -1.92 5.08
CA LEU A 138 -6.53 -2.43 4.28
C LEU A 138 -6.89 -3.71 3.54
N SER A 139 -7.57 -4.65 4.19
CA SER A 139 -8.01 -5.89 3.54
C SER A 139 -8.97 -5.63 2.37
N ALA A 140 -9.81 -4.60 2.46
CA ALA A 140 -10.68 -4.18 1.37
C ALA A 140 -9.89 -3.62 0.18
N VAL A 141 -8.81 -2.86 0.42
CA VAL A 141 -7.91 -2.40 -0.65
C VAL A 141 -7.18 -3.58 -1.28
N VAL A 142 -6.66 -4.48 -0.46
CA VAL A 142 -5.95 -5.69 -0.90
C VAL A 142 -6.84 -6.57 -1.77
N LYS A 143 -8.07 -6.86 -1.33
CA LYS A 143 -9.07 -7.61 -2.11
C LYS A 143 -9.39 -6.95 -3.46
N LYS A 144 -9.52 -5.61 -3.49
CA LYS A 144 -9.71 -4.88 -4.74
C LYS A 144 -8.47 -4.98 -5.64
N ALA A 145 -7.28 -4.83 -5.08
CA ALA A 145 -6.02 -4.86 -5.81
C ALA A 145 -5.63 -6.27 -6.33
N SER A 146 -6.03 -7.34 -5.63
CA SER A 146 -5.87 -8.72 -6.11
C SER A 146 -6.82 -9.00 -7.28
N ALA A 147 -8.10 -8.64 -7.15
CA ALA A 147 -9.12 -8.90 -8.17
C ALA A 147 -8.82 -8.21 -9.51
N SER A 148 -8.31 -6.99 -9.49
CA SER A 148 -8.02 -6.20 -10.70
C SER A 148 -6.59 -6.37 -11.23
N ASN A 149 -5.73 -7.13 -10.54
CA ASN A 149 -4.29 -7.19 -10.81
C ASN A 149 -3.65 -5.81 -11.04
N CYS A 150 -4.00 -4.85 -10.18
CA CYS A 150 -3.51 -3.48 -10.30
C CYS A 150 -1.99 -3.39 -10.18
N THR A 151 -1.38 -2.61 -11.07
CA THR A 151 0.04 -2.26 -11.04
C THR A 151 0.22 -0.75 -11.05
N GLY A 152 1.33 -0.27 -10.49
CA GLY A 152 1.72 1.14 -10.52
C GLY A 152 0.65 2.11 -10.00
N SER A 153 0.29 3.07 -10.85
CA SER A 153 -0.66 4.14 -10.55
C SER A 153 -2.05 3.67 -10.13
N ALA A 154 -2.50 2.51 -10.60
CA ALA A 154 -3.80 1.97 -10.24
C ALA A 154 -3.88 1.63 -8.74
N VAL A 155 -2.78 1.14 -8.15
CA VAL A 155 -2.69 0.84 -6.71
C VAL A 155 -2.73 2.11 -5.88
N LEU A 156 -2.01 3.16 -6.33
CA LEU A 156 -2.02 4.48 -5.68
C LEU A 156 -3.42 5.10 -5.71
N ASN A 157 -4.11 5.02 -6.86
CA ASN A 157 -5.46 5.52 -7.01
C ASN A 157 -6.45 4.74 -6.12
N LEU A 158 -6.30 3.41 -5.99
CA LEU A 158 -7.10 2.59 -5.09
C LEU A 158 -6.91 3.00 -3.63
N LEU A 159 -5.66 3.10 -3.16
CA LEU A 159 -5.34 3.55 -1.80
C LEU A 159 -5.92 4.93 -1.51
N GLN A 160 -5.77 5.87 -2.45
CA GLN A 160 -6.29 7.22 -2.29
C GLN A 160 -7.83 7.24 -2.27
N SER A 161 -8.49 6.49 -3.16
CA SER A 161 -9.95 6.39 -3.18
C SER A 161 -10.51 5.80 -1.88
N GLN A 162 -9.81 4.82 -1.30
CA GLN A 162 -10.19 4.24 -0.02
C GLN A 162 -9.95 5.24 1.13
N SER A 163 -8.84 5.98 1.13
CA SER A 163 -8.56 7.01 2.12
C SER A 163 -9.66 8.08 2.14
N LYS A 164 -10.09 8.54 0.95
CA LYS A 164 -11.20 9.49 0.79
C LYS A 164 -12.54 8.92 1.28
N ALA A 165 -12.83 7.65 0.99
CA ALA A 165 -14.04 7.00 1.46
C ALA A 165 -14.07 6.86 3.00
N MET A 166 -12.91 6.72 3.63
CA MET A 166 -12.75 6.54 5.08
C MET A 166 -12.41 7.84 5.82
N ALA A 167 -12.70 9.01 5.23
CA ALA A 167 -12.34 10.31 5.81
C ALA A 167 -12.93 10.58 7.21
N GLY A 168 -13.98 9.86 7.61
CA GLY A 168 -14.59 9.94 8.94
C GLY A 168 -13.77 9.28 10.07
N ASP A 169 -12.87 8.36 9.75
CA ASP A 169 -11.99 7.69 10.74
C ASP A 169 -10.55 8.20 10.56
N SER A 170 -10.11 9.07 11.47
CA SER A 170 -8.80 9.71 11.40
C SER A 170 -7.64 8.72 11.55
N ALA A 171 -7.82 7.63 12.31
CA ALA A 171 -6.80 6.62 12.50
C ALA A 171 -6.62 5.81 11.21
N VAL A 172 -7.73 5.32 10.63
CA VAL A 172 -7.71 4.58 9.36
C VAL A 172 -7.18 5.44 8.22
N ARG A 173 -7.63 6.70 8.13
CA ARG A 173 -7.14 7.66 7.14
C ARG A 173 -5.63 7.86 7.24
N SER A 174 -5.11 8.12 8.45
CA SER A 174 -3.67 8.32 8.67
C SER A 174 -2.83 7.09 8.29
N LEU A 175 -3.37 5.89 8.51
CA LEU A 175 -2.71 4.65 8.10
C LEU A 175 -2.69 4.50 6.58
N LEU A 176 -3.82 4.73 5.91
CA LEU A 176 -3.91 4.66 4.44
C LEU A 176 -3.03 5.72 3.76
N GLU A 177 -2.92 6.92 4.34
CA GLU A 177 -2.00 7.96 3.88
C GLU A 177 -0.54 7.52 4.00
N LYS A 178 -0.13 6.98 5.15
CA LYS A 178 1.23 6.41 5.32
C LYS A 178 1.52 5.31 4.28
N MET A 179 0.58 4.41 4.03
CA MET A 179 0.74 3.35 3.01
C MET A 179 0.86 3.92 1.60
N THR A 180 0.04 4.92 1.27
CA THR A 180 0.09 5.64 -0.02
C THR A 180 1.43 6.34 -0.20
N GLN A 181 1.95 6.93 0.87
CA GLN A 181 3.23 7.60 0.87
C GLN A 181 4.40 6.62 0.61
N CYS A 182 4.44 5.51 1.34
CA CYS A 182 5.43 4.46 1.09
C CYS A 182 5.37 3.96 -0.36
N ALA A 183 4.18 3.68 -0.88
CA ALA A 183 4.01 3.20 -2.25
C ALA A 183 4.40 4.26 -3.31
N SER A 184 4.07 5.52 -3.06
CA SER A 184 4.38 6.63 -3.99
C SER A 184 5.86 7.02 -3.98
N SER A 185 6.60 6.77 -2.89
CA SER A 185 8.06 7.02 -2.85
C SER A 185 8.81 6.28 -3.97
N ALA A 186 8.47 5.02 -4.22
CA ALA A 186 9.05 4.23 -5.30
C ALA A 186 8.69 4.80 -6.69
N TYR A 187 7.46 5.30 -6.84
CA TYR A 187 7.02 5.95 -8.07
C TYR A 187 7.77 7.28 -8.33
N LEU A 188 8.03 8.03 -7.25
CA LEU A 188 8.77 9.28 -7.32
C LEU A 188 10.24 9.09 -7.64
N GLY A 189 10.88 8.02 -7.16
CA GLY A 189 12.25 7.72 -7.56
C GLY A 189 12.42 7.53 -9.07
N ILE A 190 11.36 7.11 -9.78
CA ILE A 190 11.35 7.08 -11.25
C ILE A 190 11.16 8.51 -11.81
N LEU A 191 10.20 9.26 -11.26
CA LEU A 191 9.93 10.64 -11.69
C LEU A 191 11.15 11.56 -11.51
N GLU A 192 11.86 11.45 -10.39
CA GLU A 192 13.04 12.22 -10.06
C GLU A 192 14.16 11.97 -11.07
N ARG A 193 14.47 10.71 -11.34
CA ARG A 193 15.47 10.32 -12.35
C ARG A 193 15.08 10.83 -13.75
N TRP A 194 13.79 10.81 -14.07
CA TRP A 194 13.29 11.39 -15.31
C TRP A 194 13.46 12.92 -15.36
N VAL A 195 13.07 13.64 -14.30
CA VAL A 195 13.13 15.11 -14.26
C VAL A 195 14.57 15.61 -14.28
N TYR A 196 15.48 15.03 -13.48
CA TYR A 196 16.87 15.47 -13.39
C TYR A 196 17.76 14.87 -14.49
N LYS A 197 17.86 13.55 -14.53
CA LYS A 197 18.81 12.84 -15.41
C LYS A 197 18.28 12.72 -16.84
N GLY A 198 16.96 12.61 -16.99
CA GLY A 198 16.29 12.39 -18.29
C GLY A 198 16.20 10.95 -18.71
N VAL A 199 16.44 10.05 -17.78
CA VAL A 199 16.45 8.62 -18.03
C VAL A 199 15.21 8.04 -17.38
N ILE A 200 14.45 7.27 -18.16
CA ILE A 200 13.35 6.46 -17.63
C ILE A 200 13.96 5.13 -17.20
N ASP A 201 14.21 4.99 -15.91
CA ASP A 201 14.58 3.71 -15.30
C ASP A 201 13.33 3.04 -14.71
N ASP A 202 12.57 2.40 -15.59
CA ASP A 202 11.30 1.74 -15.29
C ASP A 202 11.29 0.31 -15.83
N PRO A 203 11.87 -0.67 -15.10
CA PRO A 203 11.94 -2.06 -15.53
C PRO A 203 10.56 -2.72 -15.73
N TYR A 204 9.52 -2.19 -15.08
CA TYR A 204 8.19 -2.78 -15.03
C TYR A 204 7.14 -2.02 -15.85
N GLY A 205 7.49 -0.89 -16.44
CA GLY A 205 6.59 -0.11 -17.29
C GLY A 205 5.48 0.61 -16.52
N GLU A 206 5.66 0.91 -15.22
CA GLU A 206 4.65 1.56 -14.37
C GLU A 206 4.58 3.08 -14.54
N PHE A 207 5.62 3.71 -15.09
CA PHE A 207 5.70 5.16 -15.21
C PHE A 207 4.72 5.69 -16.26
N PHE A 208 4.08 6.82 -15.95
CA PHE A 208 3.04 7.42 -16.79
C PHE A 208 3.60 8.02 -18.09
N ILE A 209 4.92 8.12 -18.26
CA ILE A 209 5.58 8.56 -19.49
C ILE A 209 6.19 7.35 -20.18
N ALA A 210 5.82 7.11 -21.43
CA ALA A 210 6.46 6.12 -22.30
C ALA A 210 7.45 6.81 -23.23
N GLU A 211 8.67 6.27 -23.32
CA GLU A 211 9.65 6.63 -24.35
C GLU A 211 9.51 5.68 -25.55
N ASN A 212 9.32 6.25 -26.74
CA ASN A 212 9.36 5.49 -27.98
C ASN A 212 10.81 5.34 -28.46
N LYS A 213 11.46 4.24 -28.06
CA LYS A 213 12.87 3.94 -28.39
C LYS A 213 13.11 3.61 -29.87
N TYR A 214 12.06 3.44 -30.69
CA TYR A 214 12.16 3.11 -32.12
C TYR A 214 12.30 4.35 -33.03
N LEU A 215 12.21 5.56 -32.49
CA LEU A 215 12.47 6.79 -33.24
C LEU A 215 13.97 7.09 -33.21
N HIS A 216 14.68 6.67 -34.26
CA HIS A 216 16.11 6.92 -34.45
C HIS A 216 16.34 8.32 -35.05
N GLU A 217 17.43 8.98 -34.63
CA GLU A 217 17.90 10.31 -35.09
C GLU A 217 18.16 10.43 -36.61
N GLU A 218 18.23 9.33 -37.35
CA GLU A 218 18.87 9.28 -38.68
C GLU A 218 17.96 9.59 -39.87
N SER A 219 16.90 10.38 -39.71
CA SER A 219 16.06 10.80 -40.85
C SER A 219 15.58 12.25 -40.69
N LEU A 220 16.56 13.14 -40.59
CA LEU A 220 16.42 14.59 -40.46
C LEU A 220 15.80 15.21 -41.73
N THR A 221 14.50 15.48 -41.67
CA THR A 221 13.82 16.50 -42.48
C THR A 221 13.25 17.55 -41.53
N GLN A 222 13.27 18.84 -41.88
CA GLN A 222 12.91 19.95 -40.97
C GLN A 222 11.48 19.88 -40.40
N ASP A 223 10.54 19.21 -41.08
CA ASP A 223 9.18 18.94 -40.57
C ASP A 223 9.10 17.76 -39.57
N TYR A 224 10.19 16.99 -39.47
CA TYR A 224 10.29 15.82 -38.61
C TYR A 224 10.63 16.19 -37.17
N ASP A 225 11.33 17.31 -36.91
CA ASP A 225 11.75 17.70 -35.55
C ASP A 225 10.55 17.93 -34.62
N ALA A 226 9.53 18.66 -35.09
CA ALA A 226 8.32 18.90 -34.29
C ALA A 226 7.49 17.63 -34.06
N LYS A 227 7.48 16.69 -35.02
CA LYS A 227 6.80 15.38 -34.89
C LYS A 227 7.60 14.43 -34.00
N TYR A 228 8.92 14.44 -34.11
CA TYR A 228 9.84 13.65 -33.30
C TYR A 228 9.68 13.99 -31.82
N TRP A 229 9.74 15.26 -31.42
CA TRP A 229 9.53 15.68 -30.04
C TRP A 229 8.11 15.45 -29.53
N LYS A 230 7.10 15.50 -30.42
CA LYS A 230 5.72 15.14 -30.07
C LYS A 230 5.59 13.64 -29.80
N SER A 231 6.21 12.78 -30.62
CA SER A 231 6.02 11.33 -30.61
C SER A 231 7.04 10.55 -29.76
N ARG A 232 8.18 11.15 -29.38
CA ARG A 232 9.23 10.52 -28.56
C ARG A 232 8.77 10.20 -27.14
N TYR A 233 8.00 11.10 -26.52
CA TYR A 233 7.46 10.91 -25.17
C TYR A 233 5.95 11.11 -25.16
N ASN A 234 5.23 10.07 -24.76
CA ASN A 234 3.76 10.04 -24.69
C ASN A 234 3.29 9.72 -23.27
N LEU A 235 2.12 10.24 -22.90
CA LEU A 235 1.46 9.89 -21.64
C LEU A 235 0.72 8.55 -21.82
N LYS A 236 0.88 7.64 -20.86
CA LYS A 236 0.07 6.43 -20.73
C LYS A 236 -1.25 6.75 -20.01
N GLU A 237 -2.26 5.89 -20.18
CA GLU A 237 -3.56 6.04 -19.51
C GLU A 237 -3.50 5.82 -17.98
N GLY A 238 -2.42 5.19 -17.48
CA GLY A 238 -2.19 4.97 -16.05
C GLY A 238 -1.56 6.17 -15.33
N ILE A 239 -2.19 7.34 -15.35
CA ILE A 239 -1.73 8.51 -14.58
C ILE A 239 -2.31 8.43 -13.17
N PRO A 240 -1.49 8.55 -12.10
CA PRO A 240 -2.03 8.71 -10.77
C PRO A 240 -2.90 9.98 -10.69
N SER A 241 -4.04 9.93 -10.00
CA SER A 241 -4.99 11.05 -9.92
C SER A 241 -4.36 12.37 -9.48
N PHE A 242 -3.34 12.30 -8.61
CA PHE A 242 -2.60 13.46 -8.14
C PHE A 242 -1.70 14.10 -9.21
N PHE A 243 -1.25 13.35 -10.22
CA PHE A 243 -0.48 13.88 -11.35
C PHE A 243 -1.34 14.29 -12.53
N ALA A 244 -2.65 14.00 -12.56
CA ALA A 244 -3.50 14.29 -13.72
C ALA A 244 -3.39 15.74 -14.21
N ASN A 245 -3.33 16.71 -13.28
CA ASN A 245 -3.25 18.13 -13.60
C ASN A 245 -1.83 18.61 -13.97
N ILE A 246 -0.78 17.90 -13.56
CA ILE A 246 0.62 18.34 -13.67
C ILE A 246 1.41 17.48 -14.68
N ALA A 247 0.90 16.31 -15.06
CA ALA A 247 1.54 15.37 -15.97
C ALA A 247 1.89 16.02 -17.33
N GLY A 248 1.00 16.88 -17.85
CA GLY A 248 1.26 17.66 -19.06
C GLY A 248 2.45 18.60 -18.91
N THR A 249 2.53 19.32 -17.79
CA THR A 249 3.63 20.24 -17.46
C THR A 249 4.95 19.51 -17.25
N ILE A 250 4.94 18.35 -16.58
CA ILE A 250 6.14 17.51 -16.40
C ILE A 250 6.69 17.06 -17.75
N LEU A 251 5.79 16.60 -18.64
CA LEU A 251 6.17 16.17 -19.98
C LEU A 251 6.75 17.31 -20.81
N THR A 252 6.07 18.47 -20.86
CA THR A 252 6.54 19.62 -21.64
C THR A 252 7.84 20.18 -21.08
N THR A 253 7.97 20.31 -19.76
CA THR A 253 9.22 20.75 -19.13
C THR A 253 10.37 19.85 -19.55
N ARG A 254 10.18 18.53 -19.49
CA ARG A 254 11.28 17.62 -19.87
C ARG A 254 11.58 17.67 -21.36
N LYS A 255 10.57 17.81 -22.24
CA LYS A 255 10.80 18.04 -23.68
C LYS A 255 11.65 19.29 -23.91
N CYS A 256 11.35 20.41 -23.24
CA CYS A 256 12.14 21.63 -23.31
C CYS A 256 13.58 21.44 -22.79
N LEU A 257 13.76 20.72 -21.68
CA LEU A 257 15.08 20.44 -21.11
C LEU A 257 15.94 19.56 -22.03
N ASN A 258 15.33 18.59 -22.70
CA ASN A 258 16.05 17.72 -23.63
C ASN A 258 16.49 18.50 -24.88
N VAL A 259 15.63 19.36 -25.43
CA VAL A 259 15.98 20.27 -26.53
C VAL A 259 17.13 21.21 -26.12
N MET A 260 17.08 21.81 -24.92
CA MET A 260 18.16 22.68 -24.43
C MET A 260 19.50 21.95 -24.26
N ARG A 261 19.45 20.68 -23.83
CA ARG A 261 20.64 19.82 -23.72
C ARG A 261 21.25 19.53 -25.10
N GLU A 262 20.44 19.24 -26.11
CA GLU A 262 20.89 19.05 -27.49
C GLU A 262 21.49 20.32 -28.11
N CYS A 263 21.00 21.51 -27.69
CA CYS A 263 21.60 22.79 -28.06
C CYS A 263 22.91 23.10 -27.30
N GLY A 264 23.44 22.19 -26.48
CA GLY A 264 24.71 22.37 -25.76
C GLY A 264 24.64 23.20 -24.48
N HIS A 265 23.45 23.53 -24.00
CA HIS A 265 23.26 24.26 -22.74
C HIS A 265 22.94 23.30 -21.58
N ASN A 266 23.81 23.23 -20.58
CA ASN A 266 23.57 22.44 -19.37
C ASN A 266 22.81 23.30 -18.34
N VAL A 267 21.47 23.27 -18.40
CA VAL A 267 20.62 24.07 -17.51
C VAL A 267 20.18 23.23 -16.31
N GLN A 268 20.60 23.64 -15.10
CA GLN A 268 19.93 23.22 -13.85
C GLN A 268 18.59 23.94 -13.79
N TYR A 269 17.51 23.28 -14.20
CA TYR A 269 16.17 23.84 -14.09
C TYR A 269 15.52 23.34 -12.81
N ASP A 270 15.23 24.28 -11.90
CA ASP A 270 14.55 24.00 -10.64
C ASP A 270 13.03 23.81 -10.86
N LEU A 271 12.68 22.73 -11.57
CA LEU A 271 11.28 22.32 -11.74
C LEU A 271 10.65 22.02 -10.38
N MET A 272 11.46 21.54 -9.44
CA MET A 272 11.03 21.26 -8.07
C MET A 272 10.67 22.54 -7.35
N GLY A 273 11.45 23.62 -7.40
CA GLY A 273 11.08 24.93 -6.85
C GLY A 273 9.76 25.49 -7.40
N LYS A 274 9.42 25.19 -8.67
CA LYS A 274 8.10 25.52 -9.25
C LYS A 274 6.97 24.59 -8.78
N LEU A 275 7.22 23.28 -8.66
CA LEU A 275 6.30 22.34 -8.02
C LEU A 275 6.06 22.72 -6.54
N TRP A 276 7.09 23.22 -5.87
CA TRP A 276 7.07 23.78 -4.52
C TRP A 276 6.34 25.11 -4.45
N SER A 277 6.40 25.96 -5.47
CA SER A 277 5.63 27.20 -5.53
C SER A 277 4.12 26.97 -5.69
N ILE A 278 3.71 25.80 -6.21
CA ILE A 278 2.29 25.39 -6.26
C ILE A 278 1.72 25.14 -4.84
N LYS A 279 2.58 24.95 -3.81
CA LYS A 279 2.23 24.93 -2.37
C LYS A 279 1.53 26.21 -1.91
N HIS A 280 1.69 27.34 -2.62
CA HIS A 280 1.18 28.65 -2.22
C HIS A 280 -0.13 29.10 -2.89
N TYR A 281 -0.76 28.27 -3.74
CA TYR A 281 -2.08 28.59 -4.29
C TYR A 281 -3.20 28.11 -3.34
N PRO A 282 -4.05 29.00 -2.80
CA PRO A 282 -5.16 28.64 -1.90
C PRO A 282 -6.33 27.91 -2.58
N LEU A 283 -6.10 27.31 -3.75
CA LEU A 283 -7.09 26.57 -4.54
C LEU A 283 -6.84 25.06 -4.55
N LEU A 284 -5.81 24.58 -3.82
CA LEU A 284 -5.49 23.15 -3.63
C LEU A 284 -5.89 22.61 -2.25
N ASP A 285 -6.78 23.33 -1.54
CA ASP A 285 -7.34 22.97 -0.22
C ASP A 285 -8.23 21.71 -0.21
N GLN A 286 -8.22 20.89 -1.26
CA GLN A 286 -9.00 19.64 -1.30
C GLN A 286 -8.20 18.35 -1.09
N ASP A 287 -6.87 18.40 -0.98
CA ASP A 287 -6.08 17.23 -0.58
C ASP A 287 -4.84 17.69 0.22
N ASP A 288 -4.97 17.72 1.55
CA ASP A 288 -3.92 17.88 2.58
C ASP A 288 -2.69 16.95 2.34
N PHE A 289 -2.90 15.93 1.51
CA PHE A 289 -1.90 15.01 0.99
C PHE A 289 -0.75 15.70 0.28
N LEU A 290 -0.96 16.68 -0.62
CA LEU A 290 0.17 17.30 -1.35
C LEU A 290 1.11 18.09 -0.44
N VAL A 291 0.57 18.71 0.62
CA VAL A 291 1.34 19.44 1.63
C VAL A 291 2.15 18.45 2.47
N HIS A 292 1.50 17.41 3.01
CA HIS A 292 2.20 16.35 3.76
C HIS A 292 3.22 15.57 2.93
N PHE A 293 2.88 15.31 1.66
CA PHE A 293 3.74 14.61 0.71
C PHE A 293 4.95 15.44 0.31
N THR A 294 4.79 16.74 0.07
CA THR A 294 5.91 17.63 -0.23
C THR A 294 6.82 17.79 0.98
N ASP A 295 6.28 17.92 2.19
CA ASP A 295 7.09 18.03 3.41
C ASP A 295 7.95 16.77 3.66
N ILE A 296 7.45 15.56 3.37
CA ILE A 296 8.23 14.34 3.62
C ILE A 296 9.12 13.96 2.42
N ALA A 297 8.69 14.25 1.20
CA ALA A 297 9.56 14.12 0.04
C ALA A 297 10.68 15.19 0.05
N GLN A 298 10.53 16.28 0.81
CA GLN A 298 11.53 17.35 0.90
C GLN A 298 12.91 16.85 1.30
N ASP A 299 13.00 15.93 2.26
CA ASP A 299 14.28 15.41 2.76
C ASP A 299 14.98 14.51 1.73
N GLU A 300 14.22 13.75 0.93
CA GLU A 300 14.77 12.96 -0.17
C GLU A 300 15.15 13.82 -1.37
N LEU A 301 14.35 14.85 -1.67
CA LEU A 301 14.49 15.72 -2.84
C LEU A 301 15.51 16.86 -2.67
N ASN A 302 15.90 17.17 -1.43
CA ASN A 302 16.94 18.17 -1.11
C ASN A 302 18.36 17.60 -1.17
N LYS A 303 18.53 16.29 -1.35
CA LYS A 303 19.84 15.68 -1.54
C LYS A 303 20.49 16.26 -2.80
N LYS A 304 21.70 16.80 -2.67
CA LYS A 304 22.44 17.32 -3.82
C LYS A 304 22.73 16.18 -4.80
N LEU A 305 22.81 16.50 -6.10
CA LEU A 305 23.16 15.57 -7.18
C LEU A 305 24.45 14.76 -6.93
N ASP A 306 25.33 15.23 -6.05
CA ASP A 306 26.60 14.57 -5.68
C ASP A 306 26.47 13.56 -4.52
N GLU A 307 25.29 13.48 -3.87
CA GLU A 307 25.01 12.60 -2.71
C GLU A 307 23.99 11.48 -3.04
N ILE A 308 23.64 11.28 -4.32
CA ILE A 308 22.68 10.25 -4.80
C ILE A 308 23.30 9.33 -5.87
#